data_AF-A0A963V4Q7-F1
#
_entry.id   AF-A0A963V4Q7-F1
#
_cell.length_a   1.000
_cell.length_b   1.000
_cell.length_c   1.000
_cell.angle_alpha   90.00
_cell.angle_beta   90.00
_cell.angle_gamma   90.00
#
_symmetry.space_group_name_H-M   'P 1'
#
loop_
_entity.id
_entity.type
_entity.pdbx_description
1 polymer ?
#
loop_
_entity_poly.entity_id
_entity_poly.type
_entity_poly.pdbx_seq_one_letter_code
_entity_poly.pdbx_strand_id
1 'polypeptide(L)'
;MPSAEALAEQLADDVIAAVAETGDENLVIEINKILEAASTTMQEAYMTAIRVRRAEQKARQFLETRLQKVRTAAPVAAPSPAASAGAAQPMAAPAPKALSPAAGPAGQSALRPAQAQVQPQTRPVTKPPSQPGPQPQQAPHRHPRPNDRPT
;
A
#
# COMPACT_ATOMS: atom_id res chain seq x y z
N MET A 1 28.00 -18.74 -3.62
CA MET A 1 27.08 -17.95 -2.78
C MET A 1 25.73 -17.93 -3.47
N PRO A 2 24.61 -18.09 -2.75
CA PRO A 2 23.27 -17.85 -3.31
C PRO A 2 23.09 -16.36 -3.67
N SER A 3 22.17 -16.06 -4.59
CA SER A 3 21.78 -14.67 -4.90
C SER A 3 20.86 -14.10 -3.82
N ALA A 4 20.65 -12.78 -3.85
CA ALA A 4 19.74 -12.11 -2.91
C ALA A 4 18.29 -12.60 -3.12
N GLU A 5 17.92 -12.87 -4.37
CA GLU A 5 16.62 -13.42 -4.75
C GLU A 5 16.42 -14.83 -4.16
N ALA A 6 17.42 -15.71 -4.28
CA ALA A 6 17.33 -17.07 -3.72
C ALA A 6 17.20 -17.05 -2.19
N LEU A 7 17.93 -16.19 -1.49
CA LEU A 7 17.81 -16.00 -0.04
C LEU A 7 16.44 -15.44 0.34
N ALA A 8 15.89 -14.51 -0.45
CA ALA A 8 14.58 -13.92 -0.23
C ALA A 8 13.43 -14.92 -0.48
N GLU A 9 13.58 -15.82 -1.46
CA GLU A 9 12.62 -16.90 -1.72
C GLU A 9 12.58 -17.91 -0.56
N GLN A 10 13.75 -18.35 -0.07
CA GLN A 10 13.80 -19.25 1.10
C GLN A 10 13.16 -18.60 2.34
N LEU A 11 13.50 -17.33 2.62
CA LEU A 11 12.90 -16.59 3.73
C LEU A 11 11.38 -16.40 3.57
N ALA A 12 10.87 -16.24 2.34
CA ALA A 12 9.44 -16.14 2.07
C ALA A 12 8.70 -17.46 2.34
N ASP A 13 9.31 -18.61 2.06
CA ASP A 13 8.76 -19.92 2.43
C ASP A 13 8.72 -20.11 3.96
N ASP A 14 9.81 -19.81 4.66
CA ASP A 14 9.90 -19.90 6.12
C ASP A 14 8.86 -19.00 6.81
N VAL A 15 8.68 -17.76 6.33
CA VAL A 15 7.66 -16.84 6.88
C VAL A 15 6.25 -17.34 6.60
N ILE A 16 5.95 -17.85 5.40
CA ILE A 16 4.60 -18.38 5.11
C ILE A 16 4.29 -19.62 5.97
N ALA A 17 5.30 -20.46 6.25
CA ALA A 17 5.15 -21.56 7.20
C ALA A 17 4.88 -21.05 8.63
N ALA A 18 5.66 -20.08 9.11
CA ALA A 18 5.48 -19.48 10.44
C ALA A 18 4.12 -18.78 10.60
N VAL A 19 3.63 -18.08 9.56
CA VAL A 19 2.29 -17.46 9.51
C VAL A 19 1.20 -18.54 9.55
N ALA A 20 1.39 -19.68 8.87
CA ALA A 20 0.43 -20.78 8.87
C ALA A 20 0.37 -21.52 10.23
N GLU A 21 1.49 -21.61 10.95
CA GLU A 21 1.56 -22.22 12.29
C GLU A 21 1.06 -21.28 13.39
N THR A 22 1.44 -20.00 13.34
CA THR A 22 1.13 -19.01 14.39
C THR A 22 -0.23 -18.33 14.19
N GLY A 23 -0.70 -18.23 12.94
CA GLY A 23 -1.89 -17.45 12.57
C GLY A 23 -1.68 -15.93 12.51
N ASP A 24 -0.46 -15.44 12.78
CA ASP A 24 -0.15 -14.01 12.73
C ASP A 24 0.30 -13.58 11.32
N GLU A 25 -0.52 -12.77 10.63
CA GLU A 25 -0.16 -12.22 9.32
C GLU A 25 0.77 -10.99 9.39
N ASN A 26 1.00 -10.40 10.57
CA ASN A 26 1.88 -9.24 10.73
C ASN A 26 3.36 -9.62 10.59
N LEU A 27 3.75 -10.86 10.88
CA LEU A 27 5.10 -11.39 10.63
C LEU A 27 5.64 -11.03 9.22
N VAL A 28 4.78 -11.08 8.19
CA VAL A 28 5.15 -10.69 6.81
C VAL A 28 5.57 -9.22 6.73
N ILE A 29 4.89 -8.35 7.46
CA ILE A 29 5.09 -6.89 7.51
C ILE A 29 6.31 -6.55 8.37
N GLU A 30 6.50 -7.24 9.50
CA GLU A 30 7.65 -7.05 10.38
C GLU A 30 8.96 -7.43 9.68
N ILE A 31 9.02 -8.60 9.04
CA ILE A 31 10.20 -9.02 8.27
C ILE A 31 10.44 -8.09 7.07
N ASN A 32 9.39 -7.62 6.39
CA ASN A 32 9.53 -6.60 5.33
C ASN A 32 10.24 -5.34 5.84
N LYS A 33 9.84 -4.83 7.01
CA LYS A 33 10.43 -3.63 7.62
C LYS A 33 11.89 -3.84 8.05
N ILE A 34 12.26 -5.04 8.48
CA ILE A 34 13.65 -5.40 8.76
C ILE A 34 14.48 -5.42 7.46
N LEU A 35 13.95 -6.02 6.39
CA LEU A 35 14.61 -6.06 5.08
C LEU A 35 14.73 -4.67 4.44
N GLU A 36 13.73 -3.80 4.58
CA GLU A 36 13.78 -2.41 4.11
C GLU A 36 14.96 -1.62 4.70
N ALA A 37 15.28 -1.87 5.98
CA ALA A 37 16.41 -1.25 6.66
C ALA A 37 17.78 -1.90 6.36
N ALA A 38 17.80 -3.15 5.87
CA ALA A 38 19.02 -3.94 5.69
C ALA A 38 19.44 -4.14 4.22
N SER A 39 18.50 -4.36 3.31
CA SER A 39 18.74 -4.57 1.87
C SER A 39 17.46 -4.41 1.04
N THR A 40 17.31 -3.27 0.37
CA THR A 40 16.17 -3.00 -0.54
C THR A 40 16.03 -4.06 -1.64
N THR A 41 17.13 -4.51 -2.25
CA THR A 41 17.09 -5.54 -3.30
C THR A 41 16.51 -6.87 -2.79
N MET A 42 16.85 -7.26 -1.55
CA MET A 42 16.29 -8.46 -0.93
C MET A 42 14.81 -8.25 -0.52
N GLN A 43 14.45 -7.05 -0.06
CA GLN A 43 13.07 -6.66 0.26
C GLN A 43 12.13 -6.80 -0.96
N GLU A 44 12.54 -6.28 -2.12
CA GLU A 44 11.76 -6.34 -3.37
C GLU A 44 11.55 -7.78 -3.83
N ALA A 45 12.60 -8.61 -3.77
CA ALA A 45 12.52 -10.03 -4.08
C ALA A 45 11.61 -10.78 -3.09
N TYR A 46 11.72 -10.52 -1.79
CA TYR A 46 10.90 -11.14 -0.74
C TYR A 46 9.41 -10.81 -0.91
N MET A 47 9.08 -9.53 -1.13
CA MET A 47 7.69 -9.11 -1.40
C MET A 47 7.12 -9.73 -2.68
N THR A 48 7.97 -9.97 -3.68
CA THR A 48 7.58 -10.69 -4.90
C THR A 48 7.33 -12.18 -4.61
N ALA A 49 8.25 -12.85 -3.91
CA ALA A 49 8.14 -14.26 -3.52
C ALA A 49 6.88 -14.54 -2.68
N ILE A 50 6.62 -13.73 -1.65
CA ILE A 50 5.41 -13.81 -0.81
C ILE A 50 4.13 -13.74 -1.66
N ARG A 51 4.07 -12.82 -2.64
CA ARG A 51 2.91 -12.69 -3.55
C ARG A 51 2.76 -13.91 -4.46
N VAL A 52 3.87 -14.41 -5.02
CA VAL A 52 3.88 -15.61 -5.88
C VAL A 52 3.40 -16.83 -5.10
N ARG A 53 3.95 -17.10 -3.91
CA ARG A 53 3.55 -18.24 -3.07
C ARG A 53 2.06 -18.18 -2.68
N ARG A 54 1.56 -17.02 -2.27
CA ARG A 54 0.13 -16.81 -1.95
C ARG A 54 -0.79 -16.98 -3.18
N ALA A 55 -0.32 -16.63 -4.37
CA ALA A 55 -1.06 -16.88 -5.62
C ALA A 55 -1.06 -18.37 -6.00
N GLU A 56 0.07 -19.05 -5.82
CA GLU A 56 0.26 -20.48 -6.08
C GLU A 56 -0.63 -21.34 -5.18
N GLN A 57 -0.65 -21.06 -3.86
CA GLN A 57 -1.54 -21.72 -2.89
C GLN A 57 -3.02 -21.59 -3.30
N LYS A 58 -3.46 -20.38 -3.68
CA LYS A 58 -4.84 -20.15 -4.16
C LYS A 58 -5.14 -20.88 -5.47
N ALA A 59 -4.17 -20.95 -6.38
CA ALA A 59 -4.29 -21.68 -7.63
C ALA A 59 -4.42 -23.20 -7.38
N ARG A 60 -3.64 -23.77 -6.45
CA ARG A 60 -3.79 -25.18 -6.03
C ARG A 60 -5.15 -25.47 -5.42
N GLN A 61 -5.60 -24.65 -4.47
CA GLN A 61 -6.92 -24.79 -3.85
C GLN A 61 -8.05 -24.76 -4.89
N PHE A 62 -7.96 -23.86 -5.87
CA PHE A 62 -8.92 -23.79 -6.97
C PHE A 62 -8.87 -25.02 -7.89
N LEU A 63 -7.66 -25.49 -8.25
CA LEU A 63 -7.47 -26.68 -9.06
C LEU A 63 -8.02 -27.93 -8.37
N GLU A 64 -7.72 -28.12 -7.08
CA GLU A 64 -8.25 -29.23 -6.30
C GLU A 64 -9.78 -29.18 -6.22
N THR A 65 -10.36 -28.01 -5.94
CA THR A 65 -11.82 -27.80 -5.95
C THR A 65 -12.45 -28.18 -7.30
N ARG A 66 -11.78 -27.91 -8.43
CA ARG A 66 -12.23 -28.31 -9.77
C ARG A 66 -12.15 -29.82 -9.96
N LEU A 67 -11.03 -30.44 -9.56
CA LEU A 67 -10.84 -31.90 -9.67
C LEU A 67 -11.81 -32.68 -8.79
N GLN A 68 -12.07 -32.23 -7.56
CA GLN A 68 -13.07 -32.81 -6.67
C GLN A 68 -14.47 -32.77 -7.31
N LYS A 69 -14.88 -31.64 -7.92
CA LYS A 69 -16.17 -31.54 -8.62
C LYS A 69 -16.30 -32.50 -9.81
N VAL A 70 -15.23 -32.72 -10.58
CA VAL A 70 -15.20 -33.70 -11.67
C VAL A 70 -15.26 -35.14 -11.12
N ARG A 71 -14.52 -35.43 -10.04
CA ARG A 71 -14.53 -36.75 -9.39
C ARG A 71 -15.90 -37.09 -8.77
N THR A 72 -16.52 -36.16 -8.04
CA THR A 72 -17.85 -36.36 -7.44
C THR A 72 -18.98 -36.46 -8.47
N ALA A 73 -18.77 -35.96 -9.70
CA ALA A 73 -19.68 -36.18 -10.83
C ALA A 73 -19.56 -37.57 -11.47
N ALA A 74 -18.56 -38.37 -11.09
CA ALA A 74 -18.45 -39.78 -11.45
C ALA A 74 -18.70 -40.65 -10.20
N PRO A 75 -19.71 -41.54 -10.18
CA PRO A 75 -19.94 -42.40 -9.03
C PRO A 75 -18.87 -43.50 -8.90
N VAL A 76 -18.74 -44.01 -7.68
CA VAL A 76 -17.98 -45.20 -7.22
C VAL A 76 -16.56 -44.92 -6.62
N ALA A 77 -16.35 -45.48 -5.42
CA ALA A 77 -15.12 -45.64 -4.63
C ALA A 77 -14.58 -44.45 -3.79
N ALA A 78 -15.18 -44.28 -2.60
CA ALA A 78 -14.53 -43.77 -1.38
C ALA A 78 -13.88 -44.96 -0.59
N PRO A 79 -13.10 -44.82 0.51
CA PRO A 79 -12.96 -43.63 1.39
C PRO A 79 -11.54 -43.27 1.97
N SER A 80 -11.43 -42.02 2.48
CA SER A 80 -10.78 -41.44 3.71
C SER A 80 -9.71 -42.18 4.56
N PRO A 81 -9.05 -41.53 5.59
CA PRO A 81 -8.99 -40.10 6.00
C PRO A 81 -7.59 -39.52 6.41
N ALA A 82 -7.46 -38.18 6.43
CA ALA A 82 -6.65 -37.37 7.38
C ALA A 82 -7.11 -35.88 7.26
N ALA A 83 -7.73 -35.28 8.29
CA ALA A 83 -7.11 -34.38 9.28
C ALA A 83 -6.52 -33.09 8.66
N SER A 84 -6.94 -31.85 8.99
CA SER A 84 -7.73 -31.36 10.14
C SER A 84 -8.57 -30.10 9.84
N ALA A 85 -9.46 -29.80 10.78
CA ALA A 85 -10.42 -28.70 10.85
C ALA A 85 -9.89 -27.27 10.55
N GLY A 86 -10.76 -26.43 9.99
CA GLY A 86 -10.60 -24.98 9.84
C GLY A 86 -11.87 -24.34 9.28
N ALA A 87 -12.76 -23.86 10.15
CA ALA A 87 -14.11 -23.42 9.79
C ALA A 87 -14.23 -21.92 9.43
N ALA A 88 -15.45 -21.49 9.10
CA ALA A 88 -15.90 -20.13 8.75
C ALA A 88 -15.55 -19.67 7.32
N GLN A 89 -16.41 -19.76 6.31
CA GLN A 89 -17.80 -19.29 6.09
C GLN A 89 -17.80 -18.23 4.97
N PRO A 90 -18.66 -18.34 3.94
CA PRO A 90 -18.66 -17.41 2.82
C PRO A 90 -19.67 -16.27 3.01
N MET A 91 -19.29 -15.05 2.64
CA MET A 91 -20.28 -14.02 2.28
C MET A 91 -19.96 -13.46 0.89
N ALA A 92 -20.76 -13.89 -0.09
CA ALA A 92 -20.81 -13.29 -1.41
C ALA A 92 -21.58 -11.96 -1.34
N ALA A 93 -21.05 -10.94 -2.00
CA ALA A 93 -21.79 -9.71 -2.30
C ALA A 93 -21.74 -9.45 -3.81
N PRO A 94 -22.79 -9.79 -4.57
CA PRO A 94 -22.91 -9.37 -5.96
C PRO A 94 -23.40 -7.93 -6.04
N ALA A 95 -22.64 -7.07 -6.70
CA ALA A 95 -23.20 -5.92 -7.42
C ALA A 95 -23.93 -6.44 -8.70
N PRO A 96 -24.80 -5.67 -9.40
CA PRO A 96 -24.80 -4.19 -9.41
C PRO A 96 -26.15 -3.44 -9.68
N LYS A 97 -26.05 -2.10 -9.59
CA LYS A 97 -26.62 -1.06 -10.50
C LYS A 97 -28.07 -0.52 -10.31
N ALA A 98 -28.08 0.78 -9.97
CA ALA A 98 -28.89 1.88 -10.53
C ALA A 98 -30.33 2.20 -10.04
N LEU A 99 -30.63 3.50 -10.25
CA LEU A 99 -31.94 4.17 -10.37
C LEU A 99 -32.54 4.83 -9.10
N SER A 100 -32.32 6.16 -9.00
CA SER A 100 -33.17 7.14 -8.29
C SER A 100 -34.60 7.17 -8.91
N PRO A 101 -35.68 7.68 -8.24
CA PRO A 101 -35.73 9.07 -7.77
C PRO A 101 -36.64 9.40 -6.55
N ALA A 102 -36.61 10.68 -6.17
CA ALA A 102 -37.70 11.51 -5.61
C ALA A 102 -38.53 11.03 -4.39
N ALA A 103 -38.41 11.75 -3.26
CA ALA A 103 -39.48 12.55 -2.66
C ALA A 103 -39.07 13.15 -1.29
N GLY A 104 -39.34 14.45 -1.06
CA GLY A 104 -39.59 15.01 0.28
C GLY A 104 -41.10 15.08 0.54
N PRO A 105 -41.62 15.89 1.51
CA PRO A 105 -40.91 16.90 2.31
C PRO A 105 -41.32 16.92 3.82
N ALA A 106 -41.07 18.06 4.49
CA ALA A 106 -41.47 18.45 5.85
C ALA A 106 -40.74 17.72 7.02
N GLY A 107 -40.41 18.38 8.14
CA GLY A 107 -40.57 19.80 8.49
C GLY A 107 -40.77 20.00 9.99
N GLN A 108 -39.92 20.85 10.59
CA GLN A 108 -40.12 21.79 11.72
C GLN A 108 -38.74 22.03 12.37
N SER A 109 -38.09 23.19 12.22
CA SER A 109 -38.44 24.54 12.72
C SER A 109 -38.24 24.71 14.23
N ALA A 110 -37.05 25.22 14.63
CA ALA A 110 -36.87 25.94 15.89
C ALA A 110 -35.75 27.02 15.80
N LEU A 111 -36.19 28.24 15.48
CA LEU A 111 -35.66 29.56 15.87
C LEU A 111 -34.24 30.04 15.44
N ARG A 112 -34.27 31.16 14.72
CA ARG A 112 -33.23 32.17 14.39
C ARG A 112 -32.89 33.03 15.65
N PRO A 113 -32.02 34.09 15.64
CA PRO A 113 -31.29 34.78 14.55
C PRO A 113 -29.78 35.00 14.89
N ALA A 114 -28.95 35.92 14.34
CA ALA A 114 -29.06 36.98 13.33
C ALA A 114 -27.67 37.35 12.73
N GLN A 115 -27.64 38.06 11.58
CA GLN A 115 -26.58 39.00 11.11
C GLN A 115 -25.15 38.44 10.83
N ALA A 116 -24.39 38.87 9.81
CA ALA A 116 -24.67 39.75 8.68
C ALA A 116 -23.81 39.34 7.45
N GLN A 117 -24.29 39.63 6.24
CA GLN A 117 -23.56 39.37 4.98
C GLN A 117 -22.81 40.63 4.53
N VAL A 118 -21.56 40.50 4.10
CA VAL A 118 -20.93 41.46 3.17
C VAL A 118 -20.11 40.68 2.13
N GLN A 119 -20.27 41.05 0.86
CA GLN A 119 -19.79 40.32 -0.31
C GLN A 119 -18.33 40.66 -0.67
N PRO A 120 -17.59 39.79 -1.38
CA PRO A 120 -16.27 40.11 -1.90
C PRO A 120 -16.36 41.02 -3.14
N GLN A 121 -15.77 42.22 -3.07
CA GLN A 121 -15.64 43.12 -4.24
C GLN A 121 -14.18 43.23 -4.72
N THR A 122 -14.01 43.36 -6.03
CA THR A 122 -12.73 43.22 -6.73
C THR A 122 -12.07 44.55 -7.09
N ARG A 123 -10.82 44.75 -6.63
CA ARG A 123 -9.72 45.59 -7.18
C ARG A 123 -10.00 47.12 -7.36
N PRO A 124 -9.00 47.99 -7.11
CA PRO A 124 -8.01 48.27 -8.16
C PRO A 124 -6.55 48.33 -7.64
N VAL A 125 -5.62 48.65 -8.55
CA VAL A 125 -4.16 48.61 -8.35
C VAL A 125 -3.56 50.00 -8.04
N THR A 126 -2.70 50.08 -7.04
CA THR A 126 -1.60 51.06 -6.93
C THR A 126 -0.34 50.37 -6.38
N LYS A 127 0.84 50.92 -6.69
CA LYS A 127 2.18 50.31 -6.51
C LYS A 127 3.05 51.20 -5.56
N PRO A 128 4.33 50.88 -5.28
CA PRO A 128 4.93 50.47 -4.00
C PRO A 128 5.76 51.66 -3.37
N PRO A 129 6.92 51.51 -2.66
CA PRO A 129 7.55 50.37 -1.96
C PRO A 129 8.06 50.64 -0.51
N SER A 130 8.32 49.58 0.27
CA SER A 130 9.17 49.55 1.48
C SER A 130 9.16 48.14 2.09
N GLN A 131 10.24 47.48 2.53
CA GLN A 131 11.70 47.60 2.30
C GLN A 131 12.28 46.17 2.28
N PRO A 132 13.29 45.83 1.46
CA PRO A 132 14.04 44.58 1.61
C PRO A 132 15.07 44.69 2.76
N GLY A 133 15.32 43.59 3.47
CA GLY A 133 16.24 43.53 4.62
C GLY A 133 17.71 43.78 4.27
N PRO A 134 18.57 44.00 5.29
CA PRO A 134 19.95 44.45 5.10
C PRO A 134 20.85 43.39 4.44
N GLN A 135 21.59 43.82 3.42
CA GLN A 135 22.61 42.99 2.74
C GLN A 135 23.95 43.03 3.49
N PRO A 136 24.68 41.90 3.61
CA PRO A 136 26.10 41.93 3.89
C PRO A 136 26.89 42.22 2.59
N GLN A 137 27.44 43.42 2.45
CA GLN A 137 28.35 43.80 1.36
C GLN A 137 29.81 43.88 1.82
N GLN A 138 30.62 42.85 1.58
CA GLN A 138 32.11 42.90 1.52
C GLN A 138 32.61 41.68 0.70
N ALA A 139 33.61 41.71 -0.18
CA ALA A 139 34.25 42.76 -1.01
C ALA A 139 35.03 42.04 -2.14
N PRO A 140 35.20 42.61 -3.35
CA PRO A 140 35.87 41.90 -4.46
C PRO A 140 37.40 41.85 -4.29
N HIS A 141 37.93 40.68 -3.92
CA HIS A 141 39.36 40.49 -3.71
C HIS A 141 40.08 40.16 -5.04
N ARG A 142 40.80 41.14 -5.60
CA ARG A 142 41.61 40.97 -6.81
C ARG A 142 43.12 41.02 -6.49
N HIS A 143 43.75 39.83 -6.44
CA HIS A 143 45.21 39.57 -6.62
C HIS A 143 46.15 40.07 -5.49
N PRO A 144 47.25 39.33 -5.18
CA PRO A 144 48.43 39.18 -6.06
C PRO A 144 48.97 37.74 -6.27
N ARG A 145 49.96 37.61 -7.17
CA ARG A 145 50.71 36.37 -7.52
C ARG A 145 51.79 36.06 -6.46
N PRO A 146 52.33 34.83 -6.32
CA PRO A 146 53.48 34.43 -7.18
C PRO A 146 53.69 32.91 -7.46
N ASN A 147 54.20 32.61 -8.66
CA ASN A 147 55.15 31.51 -8.96
C ASN A 147 54.77 30.04 -8.62
N ASP A 148 53.92 29.43 -9.45
CA ASP A 148 53.91 27.97 -9.67
C ASP A 148 54.40 27.65 -11.10
N ARG A 149 55.47 26.85 -11.18
CA ARG A 149 56.14 26.38 -12.42
C ARG A 149 55.50 25.06 -12.86
N PRO A 150 55.44 24.72 -14.18
CA PRO A 150 56.62 24.13 -14.84
C PRO A 150 56.78 24.41 -16.35
N THR A 151 57.90 23.88 -16.89
CA THR A 151 58.39 23.88 -18.29
C THR A 151 58.67 25.26 -18.91
#